data_AF-A0A354AYD9-F1
#
_entry.id   AF-A0A354AYD9-F1
#
_cell.length_a   1.000
_cell.length_b   1.000
_cell.length_c   1.000
_cell.angle_alpha   90.00
_cell.angle_beta   90.00
_cell.angle_gamma   90.00
#
_symmetry.space_group_name_H-M   'P 1'
#
loop_
_entity.id
_entity.type
_entity.pdbx_description
1 polymer ?
#
loop_
_entity_poly.entity_id
_entity_poly.type
_entity_poly.pdbx_seq_one_letter_code
_entity_poly.pdbx_strand_id
1 'polypeptide(L)'
;MVSAQAPALAFDFVGGPPPQMNTSGMVSDKVGDLPVRWNTGGAVWSTNQSAMATFFNSGSITDRGLDGGLYRSGWTSEEVRQGMIKTYSVDLMGVSRFLYSDEGVKFLKNQTTSYFPYWGMTSTSVQALRSAIMADAADGQISSATIMAKLPTNMRLADTCGTYTGAQNVCDQGTCKPGTGQCTSLFSWYVFLPACIQANQVLEPVAQARPAQPMPQQPVRGLW
;
A
#
# COMPACT_ATOMS: atom_id res chain seq x y z
N MET A 1 -3.26 14.82 -20.95
CA MET A 1 -2.78 13.60 -20.27
C MET A 1 -1.77 14.04 -19.22
N VAL A 2 -2.22 14.25 -17.98
CA VAL A 2 -1.33 14.54 -16.85
C VAL A 2 -1.45 13.34 -15.95
N SER A 3 -0.52 12.39 -16.12
CA SER A 3 -0.31 11.37 -15.09
C SER A 3 0.16 12.15 -13.86
N ALA A 4 -0.52 12.01 -12.72
CA ALA A 4 -0.03 12.56 -11.47
C ALA A 4 1.28 11.85 -11.12
N GLN A 5 2.40 12.40 -11.59
CA GLN A 5 3.73 12.01 -11.14
C GLN A 5 3.82 12.44 -9.68
N ALA A 6 3.84 11.44 -8.80
CA ALA A 6 4.28 11.66 -7.43
C ALA A 6 5.64 12.38 -7.47
N PRO A 7 5.87 13.40 -6.63
CA PRO A 7 7.19 14.01 -6.53
C PRO A 7 8.19 12.91 -6.20
N ALA A 8 9.37 12.93 -6.85
CA ALA A 8 10.46 12.00 -6.60
C ALA A 8 10.72 11.96 -5.08
N LEU A 9 10.30 10.88 -4.43
CA LEU A 9 10.54 10.68 -3.01
C LEU A 9 12.00 10.26 -2.89
N ALA A 10 12.86 11.19 -2.51
CA ALA A 10 14.24 10.87 -2.15
C ALA A 10 14.21 9.81 -1.03
N PHE A 11 14.60 8.58 -1.37
CA PHE A 11 14.77 7.48 -0.45
C PHE A 11 16.06 7.67 0.34
N ASP A 12 15.99 8.52 1.37
CA ASP A 12 17.05 8.57 2.38
C ASP A 12 16.83 7.40 3.37
N PHE A 13 17.61 6.32 3.19
CA PHE A 13 17.76 5.22 4.16
C PHE A 13 18.54 5.69 5.40
N VAL A 14 18.16 6.81 6.01
CA VAL A 14 18.78 7.27 7.26
C VAL A 14 18.20 6.43 8.40
N GLY A 15 19.01 5.52 8.91
CA GLY A 15 18.67 4.53 9.92
C GLY A 15 18.09 5.13 11.20
N GLY A 16 16.77 5.06 11.32
CA GLY A 16 16.08 5.08 12.61
C GLY A 16 15.98 3.66 13.17
N PRO A 17 15.97 3.47 14.49
CA PRO A 17 15.69 2.17 15.09
C PRO A 17 14.31 1.67 14.63
N PRO A 18 14.16 0.37 14.35
CA PRO A 18 12.91 -0.18 13.85
C PRO A 18 11.78 0.12 14.85
N PRO A 19 10.63 0.65 14.40
CA PRO A 19 9.47 0.81 15.27
C PRO A 19 9.07 -0.57 15.81
N GLN A 20 8.89 -0.65 17.13
CA GLN A 20 8.41 -1.84 17.81
C GLN A 20 7.01 -2.16 17.27
N MET A 21 6.87 -3.24 16.50
CA MET A 21 5.55 -3.74 16.10
C MET A 21 4.76 -4.08 17.36
N ASN A 22 3.68 -3.33 17.61
CA ASN A 22 2.72 -3.70 18.64
C ASN A 22 2.01 -4.98 18.20
N THR A 23 2.42 -6.11 18.78
CA THR A 23 1.93 -7.45 18.45
C THR A 23 0.48 -7.70 18.91
N SER A 24 -0.15 -6.75 19.61
CA SER A 24 -1.53 -6.90 20.13
C SER A 24 -2.61 -6.99 19.04
N GLY A 25 -2.28 -6.73 17.76
CA GLY A 25 -3.22 -6.83 16.64
C GLY A 25 -2.93 -7.94 15.62
N MET A 26 -1.84 -8.71 15.79
CA MET A 26 -1.40 -9.70 14.77
C MET A 26 -1.96 -11.11 14.98
N VAL A 27 -2.95 -11.27 15.86
CA VAL A 27 -3.69 -12.52 16.01
C VAL A 27 -5.15 -12.24 15.64
N SER A 28 -5.48 -12.39 14.36
CA SER A 28 -6.87 -12.43 13.93
C SER A 28 -7.08 -13.63 13.02
N ASP A 29 -7.94 -14.52 13.49
CA ASP A 29 -8.36 -15.74 12.82
C ASP A 29 -9.00 -15.44 11.45
N LYS A 30 -8.33 -15.94 10.41
CA LYS A 30 -8.81 -16.27 9.05
C LYS A 30 -9.72 -15.29 8.32
N VAL A 31 -9.09 -14.28 7.71
CA VAL A 31 -9.45 -13.76 6.40
C VAL A 31 -8.16 -13.46 5.63
N GLY A 32 -7.87 -14.21 4.54
CA GLY A 32 -6.72 -13.97 3.68
C GLY A 32 -5.39 -14.67 4.04
N ASP A 33 -5.37 -15.99 4.29
CA ASP A 33 -4.15 -16.74 4.69
C ASP A 33 -2.97 -16.65 3.69
N LEU A 34 -3.22 -16.29 2.43
CA LEU A 34 -2.25 -16.23 1.34
C LEU A 34 -2.26 -14.83 0.70
N PRO A 35 -1.69 -13.81 1.37
CA PRO A 35 -1.66 -12.44 0.84
C PRO A 35 -0.86 -12.34 -0.46
N VAL A 36 0.09 -13.24 -0.64
CA VAL A 36 1.10 -13.16 -1.69
C VAL A 36 1.02 -14.44 -2.50
N ARG A 37 0.50 -14.33 -3.72
CA ARG A 37 0.46 -15.42 -4.70
C ARG A 37 0.92 -14.90 -6.05
N TRP A 38 1.77 -15.65 -6.73
CA TRP A 38 2.19 -15.34 -8.10
C TRP A 38 2.51 -16.62 -8.85
N ASN A 39 2.66 -16.48 -10.17
CA ASN A 39 3.05 -17.59 -11.03
C ASN A 39 4.44 -17.39 -11.61
N THR A 40 5.12 -18.50 -11.89
CA THR A 40 6.32 -18.51 -12.73
C THR A 40 6.19 -19.67 -13.72
N GLY A 41 5.90 -19.37 -14.99
CA GLY A 41 5.50 -20.39 -15.95
C GLY A 41 4.24 -21.13 -15.46
N GLY A 42 4.30 -22.47 -15.40
CA GLY A 42 3.20 -23.30 -14.89
C GLY A 42 3.10 -23.42 -13.36
N ALA A 43 4.07 -22.91 -12.60
CA ALA A 43 4.09 -23.05 -11.14
C ALA A 43 3.33 -21.91 -10.45
N VAL A 44 2.51 -22.24 -9.45
CA VAL A 44 1.83 -21.28 -8.57
C VAL A 44 2.56 -21.26 -7.23
N TRP A 45 3.08 -20.09 -6.87
CA TRP A 45 3.72 -19.85 -5.57
C TRP A 45 2.72 -19.13 -4.67
N SER A 46 2.73 -19.48 -3.39
CA SER A 46 1.88 -18.85 -2.39
C SER A 46 2.65 -18.76 -1.09
N THR A 47 2.68 -17.58 -0.49
CA THR A 47 3.31 -17.34 0.81
C THR A 47 2.22 -17.06 1.83
N ASN A 48 2.32 -17.71 2.99
CA ASN A 48 1.37 -17.54 4.07
C ASN A 48 1.65 -16.25 4.87
N GLN A 49 0.60 -15.73 5.50
CA GLN A 49 0.71 -14.54 6.35
C GLN A 49 1.76 -14.73 7.48
N SER A 50 1.91 -15.94 8.03
CA SER A 50 2.86 -16.21 9.12
C SER A 50 4.33 -16.21 8.67
N ALA A 51 4.65 -16.66 7.46
CA ALA A 51 6.01 -16.49 6.91
C ALA A 51 6.30 -15.02 6.62
N MET A 52 5.33 -14.27 6.09
CA MET A 52 5.45 -12.82 5.92
C MET A 52 5.71 -12.12 7.26
N ALA A 53 4.95 -12.46 8.31
CA ALA A 53 5.15 -11.91 9.65
C ALA A 53 6.52 -12.27 10.24
N THR A 54 6.99 -13.51 10.06
CA THR A 54 8.32 -13.96 10.49
C THR A 54 9.42 -13.15 9.81
N PHE A 55 9.27 -12.92 8.51
CA PHE A 55 10.18 -12.12 7.70
C PHE A 55 10.20 -10.66 8.13
N PHE A 56 9.04 -10.04 8.37
CA PHE A 56 8.99 -8.65 8.84
C PHE A 56 9.64 -8.47 10.21
N ASN A 57 9.42 -9.42 11.12
CA ASN A 57 9.92 -9.36 12.50
C ASN A 57 11.43 -9.62 12.62
N SER A 58 11.94 -10.67 11.95
CA SER A 58 13.31 -11.14 12.15
C SER A 58 14.20 -11.09 10.91
N GLY A 59 13.62 -10.79 9.74
CA GLY A 59 14.30 -10.94 8.45
C GLY A 59 14.47 -12.39 7.99
N SER A 60 14.06 -13.37 8.81
CA SER A 60 14.17 -14.79 8.47
C SER A 60 13.21 -15.17 7.35
N ILE A 61 13.74 -15.84 6.33
CA ILE A 61 12.99 -16.34 5.18
C ILE A 61 12.72 -17.83 5.44
N THR A 62 11.48 -18.16 5.80
CA THR A 62 11.06 -19.52 6.16
C THR A 62 10.15 -20.18 5.10
N ASP A 63 9.82 -19.45 4.04
CA ASP A 63 8.95 -19.90 2.96
C ASP A 63 9.67 -19.82 1.60
N ARG A 64 9.53 -20.89 0.80
CA ARG A 64 10.17 -20.98 -0.52
C ARG A 64 9.52 -20.03 -1.53
N GLY A 65 8.22 -19.76 -1.39
CA GLY A 65 7.55 -18.72 -2.15
C GLY A 65 8.23 -17.39 -1.88
N LEU A 66 8.28 -16.97 -0.62
CA LEU A 66 8.88 -15.70 -0.20
C LEU A 66 10.30 -15.52 -0.76
N ASP A 67 11.16 -16.53 -0.60
CA ASP A 67 12.54 -16.53 -1.12
C ASP A 67 12.57 -16.27 -2.64
N GLY A 68 11.79 -17.03 -3.39
CA GLY A 68 11.71 -16.88 -4.84
C GLY A 68 11.18 -15.53 -5.31
N GLY A 69 10.25 -14.94 -4.56
CA GLY A 69 9.70 -13.61 -4.87
C GLY A 69 10.68 -12.48 -4.55
N LEU A 70 11.39 -12.58 -3.42
CA LEU A 70 12.45 -11.63 -3.04
C LEU A 70 13.57 -11.67 -4.07
N TYR A 71 14.05 -12.86 -4.44
CA TYR A 71 15.08 -13.03 -5.47
C TYR A 71 14.67 -12.39 -6.81
N ARG A 72 13.41 -12.58 -7.24
CA ARG A 72 12.89 -12.03 -8.50
C ARG A 72 12.57 -10.53 -8.42
N SER A 73 12.46 -9.97 -7.22
CA SER A 73 12.16 -8.55 -7.04
C SER A 73 13.31 -7.64 -7.49
N GLY A 74 14.53 -8.16 -7.54
CA GLY A 74 15.73 -7.36 -7.83
C GLY A 74 16.12 -6.40 -6.70
N TRP A 75 15.43 -6.44 -5.56
CA TRP A 75 15.78 -5.77 -4.32
C TRP A 75 16.44 -6.76 -3.36
N THR A 76 17.27 -6.27 -2.44
CA THR A 76 17.74 -7.10 -1.32
C THR A 76 16.57 -7.40 -0.38
N SER A 77 16.65 -8.54 0.33
CA SER A 77 15.63 -8.91 1.32
C SER A 77 15.46 -7.85 2.39
N GLU A 78 16.55 -7.21 2.83
CA GLU A 78 16.49 -6.15 3.82
C GLU A 78 15.84 -4.88 3.29
N GLU A 79 16.11 -4.46 2.05
CA GLU A 79 15.42 -3.30 1.44
C GLU A 79 13.92 -3.54 1.33
N VAL A 80 13.51 -4.74 0.90
CA VAL A 80 12.09 -5.11 0.87
C VAL A 80 11.51 -5.08 2.28
N ARG A 81 12.17 -5.71 3.25
CA ARG A 81 11.69 -5.77 4.64
C ARG A 81 11.48 -4.36 5.20
N GLN A 82 12.49 -3.49 5.07
CA GLN A 82 12.44 -2.11 5.54
C GLN A 82 11.35 -1.30 4.84
N GLY A 83 11.21 -1.44 3.52
CA GLY A 83 10.14 -0.80 2.77
C GLY A 83 8.75 -1.27 3.20
N MET A 84 8.59 -2.57 3.48
CA MET A 84 7.32 -3.16 3.87
C MET A 84 6.84 -2.74 5.27
N ILE A 85 7.77 -2.61 6.22
CA ILE A 85 7.46 -2.24 7.61
C ILE A 85 7.49 -0.72 7.85
N LYS A 86 7.93 0.07 6.87
CA LYS A 86 7.95 1.53 6.97
C LYS A 86 6.53 2.05 7.13
N THR A 87 6.31 2.83 8.18
CA THR A 87 5.03 3.45 8.49
C THR A 87 4.97 4.86 7.92
N TYR A 88 3.78 5.24 7.46
CA TYR A 88 3.48 6.57 6.94
C TYR A 88 2.32 7.15 7.74
N SER A 89 2.48 8.39 8.22
CA SER A 89 1.40 9.12 8.89
C SER A 89 0.37 9.58 7.86
N VAL A 90 -0.90 9.32 8.14
CA VAL A 90 -2.03 9.63 7.26
C VAL A 90 -3.21 10.19 8.04
N ASP A 91 -4.03 11.00 7.37
CA ASP A 91 -5.36 11.40 7.85
C ASP A 91 -6.41 10.46 7.27
N LEU A 92 -7.12 9.72 8.13
CA LEU A 92 -8.17 8.79 7.71
C LEU A 92 -9.22 9.48 6.81
N MET A 93 -9.57 10.73 7.10
CA MET A 93 -10.54 11.48 6.31
C MET A 93 -9.98 11.87 4.94
N GLY A 94 -8.73 12.34 4.87
CA GLY A 94 -8.01 12.61 3.62
C GLY A 94 -7.86 11.37 2.76
N VAL A 95 -7.45 10.24 3.35
CA VAL A 95 -7.35 8.95 2.65
C VAL A 95 -8.72 8.51 2.12
N SER A 96 -9.77 8.59 2.95
CA SER A 96 -11.14 8.26 2.52
C SER A 96 -11.56 9.13 1.34
N ARG A 97 -11.45 10.46 1.45
CA ARG A 97 -11.81 11.39 0.38
C ARG A 97 -11.10 11.06 -0.92
N PHE A 98 -9.79 10.84 -0.86
CA PHE A 98 -9.02 10.42 -2.03
C PHE A 98 -9.53 9.10 -2.61
N LEU A 99 -9.59 8.02 -1.81
CA LEU A 99 -9.94 6.68 -2.31
C LEU A 99 -11.36 6.57 -2.89
N TYR A 100 -12.27 7.46 -2.47
CA TYR A 100 -13.63 7.57 -3.00
C TYR A 100 -13.79 8.62 -4.11
N SER A 101 -12.78 9.46 -4.39
CA SER A 101 -12.79 10.39 -5.53
C SER A 101 -12.61 9.65 -6.86
N ASP A 102 -12.93 10.31 -7.97
CA ASP A 102 -12.75 9.75 -9.31
C ASP A 102 -11.28 9.42 -9.60
N GLU A 103 -10.34 10.24 -9.12
CA GLU A 103 -8.90 10.03 -9.19
C GLU A 103 -8.48 8.81 -8.35
N GLY A 104 -8.99 8.68 -7.12
CA GLY A 104 -8.71 7.52 -6.30
C GLY A 104 -9.28 6.22 -6.86
N VAL A 105 -10.47 6.26 -7.48
CA VAL A 105 -11.02 5.09 -8.18
C VAL A 105 -10.14 4.70 -9.37
N LYS A 106 -9.66 5.66 -10.16
CA LYS A 106 -8.71 5.40 -11.27
C LYS A 106 -7.40 4.84 -10.72
N PHE A 107 -6.86 5.40 -9.64
CA PHE A 107 -5.69 4.91 -8.94
C PHE A 107 -5.89 3.45 -8.53
N LEU A 108 -6.96 3.12 -7.80
CA LEU A 108 -7.23 1.76 -7.33
C LEU A 108 -7.41 0.76 -8.48
N LYS A 109 -8.10 1.14 -9.56
CA LYS A 109 -8.20 0.31 -10.78
C LYS A 109 -6.83 0.04 -11.39
N ASN A 110 -5.96 1.05 -11.43
CA ASN A 110 -4.60 0.92 -11.94
C ASN A 110 -3.74 0.02 -11.04
N GLN A 111 -3.85 0.17 -9.71
CA GLN A 111 -3.15 -0.68 -8.74
C GLN A 111 -3.63 -2.14 -8.78
N THR A 112 -4.90 -2.37 -9.07
CA THR A 112 -5.50 -3.71 -9.08
C THR A 112 -5.58 -4.36 -10.46
N THR A 113 -5.01 -3.73 -11.50
CA THR A 113 -4.99 -4.27 -12.87
C THR A 113 -4.26 -5.62 -12.94
N SER A 114 -3.13 -5.71 -12.23
CA SER A 114 -2.28 -6.91 -12.21
C SER A 114 -2.30 -7.62 -10.84
N TYR A 115 -3.06 -7.13 -9.87
CA TYR A 115 -3.15 -7.70 -8.53
C TYR A 115 -4.60 -7.69 -8.04
N PHE A 116 -5.23 -8.87 -8.02
CA PHE A 116 -6.68 -9.00 -7.81
C PHE A 116 -7.04 -10.23 -6.96
N PRO A 117 -8.25 -10.27 -6.36
CA PRO A 117 -8.75 -11.41 -5.61
C PRO A 117 -8.69 -12.71 -6.42
N TYR A 118 -8.11 -13.76 -5.84
CA TYR A 118 -7.90 -15.03 -6.54
C TYR A 118 -9.21 -15.65 -7.08
N TRP A 119 -10.28 -15.60 -6.28
CA TRP A 119 -11.60 -16.15 -6.65
C TRP A 119 -12.56 -15.10 -7.21
N GLY A 120 -12.46 -13.85 -6.73
CA GLY A 120 -13.35 -12.75 -7.13
C GLY A 120 -12.95 -12.04 -8.43
N MET A 121 -11.74 -12.34 -8.94
CA MET A 121 -11.14 -11.71 -10.12
C MET A 121 -11.22 -10.18 -10.06
N THR A 122 -11.21 -9.49 -11.20
CA THR A 122 -11.17 -8.03 -11.29
C THR A 122 -12.41 -7.31 -10.74
N SER A 123 -13.54 -8.02 -10.56
CA SER A 123 -14.83 -7.44 -10.22
C SER A 123 -14.89 -6.82 -8.82
N THR A 124 -14.13 -7.36 -7.87
CA THR A 124 -14.11 -6.94 -6.46
C THR A 124 -12.76 -6.38 -6.03
N SER A 125 -11.81 -6.18 -6.96
CA SER A 125 -10.44 -5.85 -6.61
C SER A 125 -10.30 -4.45 -6.01
N VAL A 126 -10.99 -3.47 -6.59
CA VAL A 126 -10.99 -2.09 -6.11
C VAL A 126 -11.53 -2.03 -4.68
N GLN A 127 -12.63 -2.74 -4.41
CA GLN A 127 -13.26 -2.78 -3.11
C GLN A 127 -12.36 -3.48 -2.08
N ALA A 128 -11.75 -4.61 -2.46
CA ALA A 128 -10.87 -5.36 -1.57
C ALA A 128 -9.63 -4.55 -1.15
N LEU A 129 -8.99 -3.86 -2.12
CA LEU A 129 -7.83 -3.03 -1.83
C LEU A 129 -8.22 -1.78 -1.03
N ARG A 130 -9.33 -1.12 -1.40
CA ARG A 130 -9.83 0.04 -0.65
C ARG A 130 -10.13 -0.31 0.80
N SER A 131 -10.83 -1.42 1.06
CA SER A 131 -11.18 -1.81 2.43
C SER A 131 -9.95 -2.11 3.26
N ALA A 132 -8.93 -2.74 2.68
CA ALA A 132 -7.68 -3.00 3.37
C ALA A 132 -6.94 -1.72 3.74
N ILE A 133 -6.84 -0.75 2.82
CA ILE A 133 -6.22 0.55 3.09
C ILE A 133 -6.99 1.32 4.15
N MET A 134 -8.33 1.35 4.07
CA MET A 134 -9.17 2.04 5.05
C MET A 134 -9.12 1.41 6.43
N ALA A 135 -9.10 0.08 6.50
CA ALA A 135 -8.89 -0.64 7.75
C ALA A 135 -7.48 -0.38 8.29
N ASP A 136 -6.51 -0.15 7.40
CA ASP A 136 -5.15 0.17 7.81
C ASP A 136 -5.02 1.55 8.44
N ALA A 137 -5.47 2.57 7.71
CA ALA A 137 -5.41 3.98 8.09
C ALA A 137 -6.21 4.35 9.36
N ALA A 138 -6.93 3.42 9.99
CA ALA A 138 -7.82 3.68 11.10
C ALA A 138 -7.11 4.25 12.35
N ASP A 139 -5.83 3.93 12.54
CA ASP A 139 -4.99 4.44 13.62
C ASP A 139 -4.14 5.66 13.22
N GLY A 140 -4.39 6.23 12.04
CA GLY A 140 -3.63 7.35 11.48
C GLY A 140 -2.28 6.96 10.89
N GLN A 141 -1.99 5.66 10.75
CA GLN A 141 -0.79 5.15 10.12
C GLN A 141 -1.13 4.12 9.04
N ILE A 142 -0.27 4.01 8.04
CA ILE A 142 -0.32 2.91 7.08
C ILE A 142 1.06 2.33 6.83
N SER A 143 1.10 1.03 6.58
CA SER A 143 2.30 0.33 6.09
C SER A 143 1.91 -0.77 5.11
N SER A 144 2.84 -1.17 4.26
CA SER A 144 2.57 -2.25 3.29
C SER A 144 2.27 -3.57 4.01
N ALA A 145 2.99 -3.85 5.10
CA ALA A 145 2.81 -5.05 5.91
C ALA A 145 1.42 -5.12 6.56
N THR A 146 0.90 -4.00 7.07
CA THR A 146 -0.39 -3.96 7.76
C THR A 146 -1.57 -3.85 6.78
N ILE A 147 -1.43 -3.13 5.66
CA ILE A 147 -2.38 -3.22 4.53
C ILE A 147 -2.51 -4.65 4.05
N MET A 148 -1.37 -5.35 3.87
CA MET A 148 -1.35 -6.76 3.47
C MET A 148 -2.10 -7.65 4.47
N ALA A 149 -1.87 -7.45 5.77
CA ALA A 149 -2.54 -8.20 6.84
C ALA A 149 -4.05 -7.94 6.93
N LYS A 150 -4.52 -6.78 6.45
CA LYS A 150 -5.94 -6.36 6.48
C LYS A 150 -6.68 -6.66 5.17
N LEU A 151 -6.09 -7.42 4.25
CA LEU A 151 -6.74 -7.84 3.03
C LEU A 151 -7.95 -8.75 3.31
N PRO A 152 -9.14 -8.47 2.74
CA PRO A 152 -10.34 -9.26 2.99
C PRO A 152 -10.37 -10.59 2.24
N THR A 153 -9.37 -10.89 1.41
CA THR A 153 -9.32 -12.11 0.61
C THR A 153 -7.89 -12.37 0.12
N ASN A 154 -7.63 -13.61 -0.30
CA ASN A 154 -6.38 -13.97 -0.94
C ASN A 154 -6.28 -13.26 -2.30
N MET A 155 -5.25 -12.45 -2.46
CA MET A 155 -4.98 -11.76 -3.71
C MET A 155 -3.82 -12.43 -4.45
N ARG A 156 -3.81 -12.26 -5.77
CA ARG A 156 -2.84 -12.88 -6.66
C ARG A 156 -2.33 -11.88 -7.67
N LEU A 157 -1.03 -11.97 -7.94
CA LEU A 157 -0.39 -11.34 -9.07
C LEU A 157 -0.78 -12.06 -10.37
N ALA A 158 -1.39 -11.32 -11.28
CA ALA A 158 -1.64 -11.73 -12.63
C ALA A 158 -0.31 -11.89 -13.36
N ASP A 159 -0.17 -13.02 -14.05
CA ASP A 159 1.07 -13.61 -14.53
C ASP A 159 2.02 -12.66 -15.29
N THR A 160 3.32 -12.79 -15.02
CA THR A 160 4.43 -12.22 -15.81
C THR A 160 4.64 -12.95 -17.15
N CYS A 161 3.88 -14.01 -17.44
CA CYS A 161 3.92 -14.78 -18.70
C CYS A 161 2.87 -14.33 -19.72
N GLY A 162 2.65 -13.02 -19.87
CA GLY A 162 2.01 -12.42 -21.05
C GLY A 162 0.48 -12.50 -21.15
N THR A 163 -0.23 -13.02 -20.13
CA THR A 163 -1.71 -12.97 -20.08
C THR A 163 -2.23 -11.61 -19.58
N TYR A 164 -1.40 -10.91 -18.81
CA TYR A 164 -1.62 -9.54 -18.34
C TYR A 164 -0.36 -8.74 -18.66
N THR A 165 -0.47 -7.42 -18.78
CA THR A 165 0.64 -6.55 -19.25
C THR A 165 1.86 -6.55 -18.33
N GLY A 166 1.81 -7.24 -17.17
CA GLY A 166 2.89 -7.29 -16.18
C GLY A 166 3.19 -5.94 -15.56
N ALA A 167 2.42 -4.90 -15.90
CA ALA A 167 2.55 -3.57 -15.36
C ALA A 167 2.19 -3.62 -13.88
N GLN A 168 3.20 -3.64 -13.03
CA GLN A 168 3.06 -3.18 -11.66
C GLN A 168 3.19 -1.67 -11.75
N ASN A 169 2.10 -0.97 -11.48
CA ASN A 169 2.11 0.48 -11.44
C ASN A 169 2.75 0.94 -10.14
N VAL A 170 4.04 0.65 -10.01
CA VAL A 170 4.89 1.16 -8.94
C VAL A 170 4.77 2.68 -9.00
N CYS A 171 4.30 3.25 -7.89
CA CYS A 171 4.03 4.68 -7.81
C CYS A 171 5.27 5.58 -7.84
N ASP A 172 6.42 5.02 -8.19
CA ASP A 172 7.68 5.73 -8.34
C ASP A 172 8.57 5.00 -9.36
N GLN A 173 8.39 5.35 -10.64
CA GLN A 173 9.22 4.81 -11.73
C GLN A 173 10.65 5.39 -11.73
N GLY A 174 10.94 6.41 -10.91
CA GLY A 174 12.26 7.03 -10.82
C GLY A 174 13.23 6.29 -9.90
N THR A 175 12.70 5.52 -8.95
CA THR A 175 13.50 4.82 -7.93
C THR A 175 13.83 3.37 -8.31
N CYS A 176 13.06 2.77 -9.22
CA CYS A 176 13.31 1.42 -9.70
C CYS A 176 14.15 1.42 -10.98
N LYS A 177 15.02 0.42 -11.17
CA LYS A 177 15.81 0.28 -12.41
C LYS A 177 14.89 -0.15 -13.57
N PRO A 178 14.76 0.65 -14.66
CA PRO A 178 13.89 0.32 -15.77
C PRO A 178 14.20 -1.06 -16.37
N GLY A 179 13.16 -1.83 -16.71
CA GLY A 179 13.31 -3.17 -17.28
C GLY A 179 13.76 -4.25 -16.30
N THR A 180 13.84 -3.95 -15.00
CA THR A 180 14.19 -4.95 -13.96
C THR A 180 12.95 -5.34 -13.14
N GLY A 181 13.08 -6.44 -12.38
CA GLY A 181 12.08 -6.86 -11.40
C GLY A 181 11.72 -5.78 -10.37
N GLN A 182 12.58 -4.77 -10.18
CA GLN A 182 12.33 -3.68 -9.23
C GLN A 182 11.14 -2.80 -9.64
N CYS A 183 10.79 -2.77 -10.92
CA CYS A 183 9.64 -2.01 -11.42
C CYS A 183 8.41 -2.89 -11.64
N THR A 184 8.56 -4.22 -11.64
CA THR A 184 7.50 -5.15 -12.06
C THR A 184 7.20 -6.23 -11.02
N SER A 185 7.82 -6.19 -9.85
CA SER A 185 7.56 -7.17 -8.79
C SER A 185 6.45 -6.73 -7.85
N LEU A 186 5.76 -7.72 -7.28
CA LEU A 186 4.74 -7.50 -6.26
C LEU A 186 5.31 -6.82 -5.00
N PHE A 187 6.55 -7.15 -4.62
CA PHE A 187 7.20 -6.51 -3.47
C PHE A 187 7.45 -5.03 -3.72
N SER A 188 7.87 -4.66 -4.93
CA SER A 188 8.01 -3.25 -5.30
C SER A 188 6.66 -2.55 -5.25
N TRP A 189 5.61 -3.15 -5.84
CA TRP A 189 4.25 -2.60 -5.73
C TRP A 189 3.84 -2.31 -4.28
N TYR A 190 4.02 -3.28 -3.39
CA TYR A 190 3.69 -3.10 -1.97
C TYR A 190 4.55 -2.02 -1.30
N VAL A 191 5.87 -2.04 -1.47
CA VAL A 191 6.80 -1.11 -0.81
C VAL A 191 6.44 0.36 -1.12
N PHE A 192 6.00 0.64 -2.34
CA PHE A 192 5.68 2.02 -2.75
C PHE A 192 4.21 2.41 -2.52
N LEU A 193 3.29 1.45 -2.31
CA LEU A 193 1.86 1.70 -2.18
C LEU A 193 1.51 2.71 -1.05
N PRO A 194 2.00 2.56 0.20
CA PRO A 194 1.68 3.50 1.27
C PRO A 194 2.15 4.93 0.96
N ALA A 195 3.32 5.06 0.34
CA ALA A 195 3.88 6.36 -0.01
C ALA A 195 3.01 7.11 -1.04
N CYS A 196 2.46 6.43 -2.04
CA CYS A 196 1.54 7.10 -2.97
C CYS A 196 0.19 7.42 -2.34
N ILE A 197 -0.36 6.58 -1.46
CA ILE A 197 -1.58 6.95 -0.73
C ILE A 197 -1.31 8.20 0.11
N GLN A 198 -0.14 8.24 0.77
CA GLN A 198 0.26 9.38 1.59
C GLN A 198 0.40 10.66 0.76
N ALA A 199 1.00 10.59 -0.43
CA ALA A 199 1.16 11.76 -1.30
C ALA A 199 -0.18 12.27 -1.86
N ASN A 200 -1.11 11.36 -2.17
CA ASN A 200 -2.38 11.73 -2.80
C ASN A 200 -3.46 12.20 -1.81
N GLN A 201 -3.38 11.82 -0.52
CA GLN A 201 -4.31 12.34 0.49
C GLN A 201 -4.19 13.86 0.71
N VAL A 202 -3.07 14.47 0.29
CA VAL A 202 -2.75 15.91 0.46
C VAL A 202 -3.29 16.74 -0.71
N LEU A 203 -3.68 16.10 -1.82
CA LEU A 203 -4.03 16.80 -3.07
C LEU A 203 -5.43 17.43 -3.09
N GLU A 204 -6.25 17.17 -2.08
CA GLU A 204 -7.43 17.99 -1.83
C GLU A 204 -7.03 19.13 -0.88
N PRO A 205 -7.19 20.42 -1.24
CA PRO A 205 -6.95 21.54 -0.34
C PRO A 205 -8.07 21.59 0.71
N VAL A 206 -8.12 20.58 1.57
CA VAL A 206 -8.87 20.64 2.81
C VAL A 206 -7.92 21.26 3.82
N ALA A 207 -8.10 22.56 4.01
CA ALA A 207 -7.43 23.35 5.04
C ALA A 207 -5.97 23.77 4.75
N GLN A 208 -5.76 24.63 3.75
CA GLN A 208 -5.24 25.92 4.20
C GLN A 208 -6.27 26.41 5.20
N ALA A 209 -5.91 26.41 6.48
CA ALA A 209 -6.74 26.96 7.54
C ALA A 209 -7.45 28.18 6.95
N ARG A 210 -8.78 28.08 6.74
CA ARG A 210 -9.55 29.32 6.66
C ARG A 210 -9.16 30.00 7.97
N PRO A 211 -8.44 31.13 7.96
CA PRO A 211 -8.25 31.86 9.19
C PRO A 211 -9.64 31.96 9.78
N ALA A 212 -9.81 31.50 11.02
CA ALA A 212 -11.11 31.53 11.68
C ALA A 212 -11.61 32.96 11.47
N GLN A 213 -12.62 33.16 10.63
CA GLN A 213 -13.14 34.50 10.44
C GLN A 213 -13.62 34.89 11.82
N PRO A 214 -13.13 36.00 12.39
CA PRO A 214 -13.63 36.45 13.68
C PRO A 214 -15.15 36.54 13.52
N MET A 215 -15.87 35.76 14.33
CA MET A 215 -17.33 35.82 14.34
C MET A 215 -17.69 37.30 14.51
N PRO A 216 -18.49 37.90 13.62
CA PRO A 216 -18.97 39.25 13.85
C PRO A 216 -19.76 39.22 15.16
N GLN A 217 -19.18 39.81 16.20
CA GLN A 217 -19.90 40.03 17.45
C GLN A 217 -21.10 40.90 17.10
N GLN A 218 -22.29 40.31 17.15
CA GLN A 218 -23.51 41.09 17.02
C GLN A 218 -23.53 42.08 18.20
N PRO A 219 -23.69 43.38 17.97
CA PRO A 219 -23.81 44.33 19.05
C PRO A 219 -25.08 44.00 19.84
N VAL A 220 -24.91 43.71 21.14
CA VAL A 220 -26.01 43.57 22.09
C VAL A 220 -26.79 44.88 22.08
N ARG A 221 -27.94 44.90 21.40
CA ARG A 221 -28.85 46.03 21.42
C ARG A 221 -29.66 45.99 22.72
N GLY A 222 -29.44 46.96 23.58
CA GLY A 222 -30.41 47.44 24.56
C GLY A 222 -30.22 46.98 26.00
N LEU A 223 -29.35 47.68 26.73
CA LEU A 223 -29.50 47.90 28.17
C LEU A 223 -29.14 49.37 28.47
N TRP A 224 -30.10 50.24 28.15
CA TRP A 224 -30.31 51.56 28.74
C TRP A 224 -31.81 51.74 28.90
#